data_AF-A0A376TD78-F1
#
_entry.id   AF-A0A376TD78-F1
#
_cell.length_a   1.000
_cell.length_b   1.000
_cell.length_c   1.000
_cell.angle_alpha   90.00
_cell.angle_beta   90.00
_cell.angle_gamma   90.00
#
_symmetry.space_group_name_H-M   'P 1'
#
loop_
_entity.id
_entity.type
_entity.pdbx_description
1 polymer ?
#
loop_
_entity_poly.entity_id
_entity_poly.type
_entity_poly.pdbx_seq_one_letter_code
_entity_poly.pdbx_strand_id
1 'polypeptide(L)'
;MKASKLHYPLRWRTILPQLRGDFPGDALNRQREAFMARWIAWAVQQNNGDVLVVCGGWHAPALAKMWRECPQDINTPELPSLADAITGCYLTPYSEKRLDVLAGYLSGMPAPVWQNWCWQWGLQQAGEQLLKTILTRLRQHKLPASTADMAAAHLHAMALAQLRGHTLPLRTDWLDAIAGSLIKEALNAPLPWSYRGVIHPDTDPILLTLIDTLAGDGFGKLAPSTPQPPLPKDVTCELERTAISLPAELTLNRFNPNGLAQSQVLHRLAILEIPGIVRQQEAH
;
A
#
# COMPACT_ATOMS: atom_id res chain seq x y z
N MET A 1 -16.24 -37.57 4.78
CA MET A 1 -16.14 -36.30 4.02
C MET A 1 -16.60 -35.14 4.90
N LYS A 2 -15.69 -34.39 5.53
CA LYS A 2 -16.04 -33.07 6.08
C LYS A 2 -15.87 -32.07 4.94
N ALA A 3 -16.98 -31.50 4.46
CA ALA A 3 -16.94 -30.42 3.49
C ALA A 3 -16.31 -29.19 4.15
N SER A 4 -15.08 -28.86 3.79
CA SER A 4 -14.42 -27.61 4.15
C SER A 4 -15.17 -26.43 3.50
N LYS A 5 -16.11 -25.86 4.25
CA LYS A 5 -16.85 -24.66 3.83
C LYS A 5 -15.91 -23.46 3.94
N LEU A 6 -15.61 -22.80 2.81
CA LEU A 6 -15.02 -21.46 2.82
C LEU A 6 -15.91 -20.54 3.67
N HIS A 7 -15.38 -20.05 4.81
CA HIS A 7 -16.06 -19.09 5.67
C HIS A 7 -15.58 -17.68 5.35
N TYR A 8 -16.35 -16.99 4.50
CA TYR A 8 -16.34 -15.54 4.42
C TYR A 8 -17.79 -15.05 4.59
N PRO A 9 -18.01 -13.82 5.13
CA PRO A 9 -19.35 -13.24 5.27
C PRO A 9 -20.17 -13.38 3.99
N LEU A 10 -21.48 -13.65 4.12
CA LEU A 10 -22.40 -13.97 3.00
C LEU A 10 -22.25 -13.05 1.77
N ARG A 11 -21.97 -11.77 2.00
CA ARG A 11 -21.78 -10.76 0.96
C ARG A 11 -20.61 -11.07 0.01
N TRP A 12 -19.50 -11.60 0.52
CA TRP A 12 -18.31 -11.91 -0.27
C TRP A 12 -18.48 -13.14 -1.17
N ARG A 13 -19.33 -14.09 -0.77
CA ARG A 13 -19.67 -15.26 -1.61
C ARG A 13 -20.35 -14.88 -2.91
N THR A 14 -21.07 -13.76 -2.92
CA THR A 14 -21.75 -13.24 -4.11
C THR A 14 -20.85 -12.31 -4.91
N ILE A 15 -20.10 -11.43 -4.24
CA ILE A 15 -19.29 -10.40 -4.90
C ILE A 15 -18.07 -10.98 -5.63
N LEU A 16 -17.33 -11.91 -5.02
CA LEU A 16 -16.06 -12.37 -5.60
C LEU A 16 -16.24 -13.10 -6.95
N PRO A 17 -17.22 -14.01 -7.11
CA PRO A 17 -17.52 -14.58 -8.43
C PRO A 17 -17.92 -13.52 -9.46
N GLN A 18 -18.70 -12.51 -9.07
CA GLN A 18 -19.11 -11.42 -9.97
C GLN A 18 -17.94 -10.54 -10.40
N LEU A 19 -17.00 -10.24 -9.49
CA LEU A 19 -15.79 -9.47 -9.79
C LEU A 19 -14.88 -10.17 -10.80
N ARG A 20 -14.85 -11.50 -10.79
CA ARG A 20 -14.12 -12.28 -11.80
C ARG A 20 -14.91 -12.43 -13.09
N GLY A 21 -16.22 -12.64 -12.98
CA GLY A 21 -17.09 -13.03 -14.09
C GLY A 21 -16.60 -14.32 -14.77
N ASP A 22 -16.85 -14.42 -16.07
CA ASP A 22 -16.39 -15.54 -16.90
C ASP A 22 -14.97 -15.34 -17.45
N PHE A 23 -14.27 -14.28 -17.03
CA PHE A 23 -12.92 -14.00 -17.53
C PHE A 23 -11.91 -14.95 -16.87
N PRO A 24 -11.25 -15.84 -17.64
CA PRO A 24 -10.35 -16.84 -17.08
C PRO A 24 -8.99 -16.27 -16.65
N GLY A 25 -8.72 -14.98 -16.87
CA GLY A 25 -7.39 -14.39 -16.75
C GLY A 25 -6.55 -14.58 -18.01
N ASP A 26 -5.46 -13.83 -18.12
CA ASP A 26 -4.44 -14.07 -19.14
C ASP A 26 -3.64 -15.37 -18.84
N ALA A 27 -2.70 -15.72 -19.72
CA ALA A 27 -1.90 -16.93 -19.55
C ALA A 27 -1.07 -16.92 -18.25
N LEU A 28 -0.55 -15.75 -17.86
CA LEU A 28 0.26 -15.59 -16.66
C LEU A 28 -0.59 -15.76 -15.39
N ASN A 29 -1.81 -15.18 -15.37
CA ASN A 29 -2.76 -15.37 -14.29
C ASN A 29 -3.11 -16.84 -14.09
N ARG A 30 -3.36 -17.59 -15.18
CA ARG A 30 -3.68 -19.02 -15.09
C ARG A 30 -2.51 -19.85 -14.55
N GLN A 31 -1.28 -19.57 -14.99
CA GLN A 31 -0.08 -20.21 -14.43
C GLN A 31 0.09 -19.91 -12.94
N ARG A 32 -0.11 -18.65 -12.53
CA ARG A 32 -0.09 -18.24 -11.12
C ARG A 32 -1.16 -18.97 -10.31
N GLU A 33 -2.38 -19.10 -10.82
CA GLU A 33 -3.48 -19.79 -10.14
C GLU A 33 -3.23 -21.29 -9.99
N ALA A 34 -2.70 -21.94 -11.02
CA ALA A 34 -2.31 -23.35 -10.93
C ALA A 34 -1.20 -23.56 -9.89
N PHE A 35 -0.21 -22.67 -9.86
CA PHE A 35 0.85 -22.71 -8.85
C PHE A 35 0.31 -22.51 -7.43
N MET A 36 -0.54 -21.49 -7.22
CA MET A 36 -1.19 -21.23 -5.93
C MET A 36 -2.07 -22.41 -5.49
N ALA A 37 -2.86 -23.01 -6.39
CA ALA A 37 -3.73 -24.14 -6.09
C ALA A 37 -2.95 -25.37 -5.60
N ARG A 38 -1.78 -25.65 -6.18
CA ARG A 38 -0.89 -26.74 -5.72
C ARG A 38 -0.39 -26.52 -4.30
N TRP A 39 -0.02 -25.29 -3.94
CA TRP A 39 0.39 -24.95 -2.57
C TRP A 39 -0.76 -25.09 -1.58
N ILE A 40 -1.98 -24.71 -1.96
CA ILE A 40 -3.17 -24.90 -1.12
C ILE A 40 -3.43 -26.39 -0.90
N ALA A 41 -3.42 -27.20 -1.97
CA ALA A 41 -3.64 -28.65 -1.89
C ALA A 41 -2.58 -29.33 -1.00
N TRP A 42 -1.31 -28.97 -1.18
CA TRP A 42 -0.22 -29.43 -0.33
C TRP A 42 -0.44 -29.07 1.14
N ALA A 43 -0.75 -27.80 1.44
CA ALA A 43 -0.95 -27.33 2.81
C ALA A 43 -2.12 -28.05 3.52
N VAL A 44 -3.19 -28.35 2.79
CA VAL A 44 -4.33 -29.14 3.29
C VAL A 44 -3.92 -30.60 3.56
N GLN A 45 -2.98 -31.17 2.82
CA GLN A 45 -2.45 -32.53 3.09
C GLN A 45 -1.50 -32.56 4.28
N GLN A 46 -0.75 -31.49 4.53
CA GLN A 46 0.24 -31.44 5.61
C GLN A 46 -0.37 -31.32 7.01
N ASN A 47 -1.63 -30.88 7.14
CA ASN A 47 -2.25 -30.68 8.44
C ASN A 47 -3.64 -31.33 8.52
N ASN A 48 -4.02 -31.77 9.73
CA ASN A 48 -5.39 -32.21 10.03
C ASN A 48 -6.31 -31.03 10.39
N GLY A 49 -5.94 -29.79 10.02
CA GLY A 49 -6.56 -28.55 10.47
C GLY A 49 -7.17 -27.74 9.33
N ASP A 50 -7.73 -26.58 9.69
CA ASP A 50 -8.23 -25.63 8.69
C ASP A 50 -7.06 -24.85 8.07
N VAL A 51 -7.08 -24.69 6.75
CA VAL A 51 -6.11 -23.86 6.00
C VAL A 51 -6.74 -22.51 5.67
N LEU A 52 -6.12 -21.42 6.14
CA LEU A 52 -6.48 -20.06 5.75
C LEU A 52 -5.69 -19.63 4.52
N VAL A 53 -6.40 -19.25 3.45
CA VAL A 53 -5.80 -18.70 2.23
C VAL A 53 -6.04 -17.20 2.17
N VAL A 54 -4.97 -16.41 2.09
CA VAL A 54 -5.03 -14.96 1.89
C VAL A 54 -4.60 -14.66 0.45
N CYS A 55 -5.52 -14.18 -0.37
CA CYS A 55 -5.28 -13.89 -1.79
C CYS A 55 -6.12 -12.71 -2.27
N GLY A 56 -5.77 -12.17 -3.45
CA GLY A 56 -6.59 -11.15 -4.10
C GLY A 56 -7.97 -11.70 -4.45
N GLY A 57 -9.01 -10.89 -4.23
CA GLY A 57 -10.41 -11.31 -4.39
C GLY A 57 -10.75 -11.86 -5.79
N TRP A 58 -10.05 -11.40 -6.83
CA TRP A 58 -10.21 -11.91 -8.20
C TRP A 58 -9.74 -13.37 -8.36
N HIS A 59 -8.72 -13.80 -7.60
CA HIS A 59 -8.20 -15.17 -7.61
C HIS A 59 -9.03 -16.13 -6.76
N ALA A 60 -9.67 -15.63 -5.69
CA ALA A 60 -10.34 -16.45 -4.70
C ALA A 60 -11.37 -17.46 -5.29
N PRO A 61 -12.24 -17.09 -6.26
CA PRO A 61 -13.16 -18.05 -6.88
C PRO A 61 -12.45 -19.19 -7.62
N ALA A 62 -11.38 -18.87 -8.37
CA ALA A 62 -10.61 -19.87 -9.12
C ALA A 62 -9.87 -20.80 -8.16
N LEU A 63 -9.17 -20.24 -7.17
CA LEU A 63 -8.46 -21.02 -6.17
C LEU A 63 -9.40 -21.95 -5.42
N ALA A 64 -10.57 -21.45 -4.99
CA ALA A 64 -11.57 -22.24 -4.29
C ALA A 64 -12.01 -23.48 -5.08
N LYS A 65 -11.95 -23.48 -6.42
CA LYS A 65 -12.22 -24.65 -7.26
C LYS A 65 -10.96 -25.50 -7.50
N MET A 66 -9.91 -24.87 -8.01
CA MET A 66 -8.72 -25.54 -8.56
C MET A 66 -7.96 -26.38 -7.54
N TRP A 67 -7.90 -25.96 -6.27
CA TRP A 67 -7.15 -26.74 -5.26
C TRP A 67 -7.75 -28.14 -5.03
N ARG A 68 -9.07 -28.32 -5.24
CA ARG A 68 -9.74 -29.61 -5.09
C ARG A 68 -9.52 -30.55 -6.27
N GLU A 69 -9.19 -29.98 -7.43
CA GLU A 69 -8.90 -30.71 -8.66
C GLU A 69 -7.43 -31.16 -8.71
N CYS A 70 -6.61 -30.66 -7.78
CA CYS A 70 -5.23 -31.10 -7.63
C CYS A 70 -5.17 -32.56 -7.12
N PRO A 71 -4.14 -33.33 -7.53
CA PRO A 71 -3.92 -34.68 -7.02
C PRO A 71 -3.89 -34.77 -5.49
N GLN A 72 -4.40 -35.88 -4.95
CA GLN A 72 -4.50 -36.12 -3.51
C GLN A 72 -3.16 -36.47 -2.85
N ASP A 73 -2.15 -36.82 -3.64
CA ASP A 73 -0.79 -37.08 -3.19
C ASP A 73 0.14 -36.09 -3.90
N ILE A 74 0.36 -34.94 -3.25
CA ILE A 74 1.18 -33.85 -3.78
C ILE A 74 2.46 -33.75 -2.96
N ASN A 75 3.59 -33.94 -3.64
CA ASN A 75 4.88 -33.52 -3.13
C ASN A 75 4.90 -32.01 -2.90
N THR A 76 5.71 -31.55 -1.94
CA THR A 76 5.96 -30.13 -1.70
C THR A 76 6.24 -29.41 -3.01
N PRO A 77 5.42 -28.42 -3.41
CA PRO A 77 5.63 -27.73 -4.66
C PRO A 77 7.00 -27.05 -4.67
N GLU A 78 7.76 -27.24 -5.75
CA GLU A 78 9.06 -26.61 -5.91
C GLU A 78 8.93 -25.12 -6.23
N LEU A 79 9.79 -24.31 -5.61
CA LEU A 79 9.98 -22.93 -5.99
C LEU A 79 10.87 -22.88 -7.24
N PRO A 80 10.61 -21.97 -8.20
CA PRO A 80 11.50 -21.79 -9.33
C PRO A 80 12.91 -21.46 -8.85
N SER A 81 13.89 -22.29 -9.21
CA SER A 81 15.31 -22.03 -8.93
C SER A 81 15.99 -21.42 -10.16
N LEU A 82 16.75 -20.36 -9.96
CA LEU A 82 17.67 -19.83 -10.97
C LEU A 82 19.08 -20.31 -10.64
N ALA A 83 19.80 -20.84 -11.64
CA ALA A 83 21.19 -21.21 -11.46
C ALA A 83 21.99 -19.96 -11.04
N ASP A 84 22.86 -20.13 -10.04
CA ASP A 84 23.77 -19.09 -9.52
C ASP A 84 23.10 -17.84 -8.88
N ALA A 85 21.80 -17.88 -8.57
CA ALA A 85 21.10 -16.77 -7.91
C ALA A 85 20.66 -17.12 -6.48
N ILE A 86 20.81 -16.16 -5.56
CA ILE A 86 20.20 -16.25 -4.23
C ILE A 86 18.71 -15.94 -4.36
N THR A 87 17.88 -16.98 -4.32
CA THR A 87 16.41 -16.85 -4.35
C THR A 87 15.81 -17.03 -2.95
N GLY A 88 14.82 -16.22 -2.60
CA GLY A 88 14.10 -16.34 -1.34
C GLY A 88 12.82 -15.50 -1.31
N CYS A 89 11.97 -15.75 -0.30
CA CYS A 89 10.78 -14.95 -0.05
C CYS A 89 11.03 -14.06 1.17
N TYR A 90 10.99 -12.75 0.96
CA TYR A 90 11.24 -11.77 2.02
C TYR A 90 10.02 -10.86 2.20
N LEU A 91 9.67 -10.59 3.45
CA LEU A 91 8.73 -9.52 3.75
C LEU A 91 9.45 -8.20 3.48
N THR A 92 8.81 -7.33 2.71
CA THR A 92 9.32 -5.99 2.44
C THR A 92 8.37 -4.99 3.07
N PRO A 93 8.86 -4.07 3.93
CA PRO A 93 8.02 -3.01 4.44
C PRO A 93 7.56 -2.12 3.28
N TYR A 94 6.34 -1.61 3.36
CA TYR A 94 5.80 -0.66 2.38
C TYR A 94 5.71 0.73 3.02
N SER A 95 5.90 1.78 2.21
CA SER A 95 5.43 3.10 2.59
C SER A 95 3.93 3.21 2.32
N GLU A 96 3.22 4.00 3.11
CA GLU A 96 1.80 4.26 2.89
C GLU A 96 1.58 4.82 1.48
N LYS A 97 2.38 5.80 1.03
CA LYS A 97 2.31 6.31 -0.36
C LYS A 97 2.43 5.22 -1.41
N ARG A 98 3.33 4.24 -1.25
CA ARG A 98 3.51 3.16 -2.24
C ARG A 98 2.36 2.16 -2.22
N LEU A 99 1.65 2.05 -1.10
CA LEU A 99 0.44 1.24 -1.00
C LEU A 99 -0.77 1.92 -1.66
N ASP A 100 -0.77 3.26 -1.77
CA ASP A 100 -1.85 3.98 -2.45
C ASP A 100 -1.86 3.65 -3.96
N VAL A 101 -3.05 3.34 -4.47
CA VAL A 101 -3.30 3.03 -5.88
C VAL A 101 -2.87 4.20 -6.78
N LEU A 102 -2.96 5.44 -6.29
CA LEU A 102 -2.56 6.63 -7.02
C LEU A 102 -1.05 6.71 -7.28
N ALA A 103 -0.23 5.96 -6.53
CA ALA A 103 1.20 5.81 -6.78
C ALA A 103 1.57 4.65 -7.73
N GLY A 104 0.57 4.04 -8.38
CA GLY A 104 0.80 3.04 -9.43
C GLY A 104 0.79 1.57 -8.96
N TYR A 105 0.52 1.30 -7.68
CA TYR A 105 0.29 -0.08 -7.23
C TYR A 105 -1.15 -0.49 -7.53
N LEU A 106 -1.36 -1.22 -8.62
CA LEU A 106 -2.69 -1.62 -9.11
C LEU A 106 -3.49 -2.49 -8.13
N SER A 107 -2.80 -3.22 -7.24
CA SER A 107 -3.41 -3.98 -6.14
C SER A 107 -3.44 -3.21 -4.81
N GLY A 108 -3.14 -1.91 -4.85
CA GLY A 108 -2.98 -1.04 -3.70
C GLY A 108 -4.27 -0.79 -2.93
N MET A 109 -4.09 -0.26 -1.73
CA MET A 109 -5.16 0.12 -0.84
C MET A 109 -5.28 1.65 -0.87
N PRO A 110 -6.29 2.21 -1.54
CA PRO A 110 -6.40 3.65 -1.66
C PRO A 110 -6.64 4.28 -0.28
N ALA A 111 -6.03 5.43 -0.02
CA ALA A 111 -6.04 6.11 1.28
C ALA A 111 -5.63 5.21 2.47
N PRO A 112 -4.38 4.70 2.52
CA PRO A 112 -3.94 3.80 3.60
C PRO A 112 -4.16 4.33 5.01
N VAL A 113 -3.95 5.64 5.21
CA VAL A 113 -4.13 6.29 6.52
C VAL A 113 -5.58 6.20 6.97
N TRP A 114 -6.53 6.45 6.06
CA TRP A 114 -7.96 6.29 6.35
C TRP A 114 -8.29 4.86 6.79
N GLN A 115 -7.76 3.87 6.07
CA GLN A 115 -8.01 2.46 6.37
C GLN A 115 -7.45 2.08 7.74
N ASN A 116 -6.25 2.58 8.06
CA ASN A 116 -5.64 2.39 9.37
C ASN A 116 -6.48 3.03 10.49
N TRP A 117 -6.99 4.25 10.32
CA TRP A 117 -7.89 4.86 11.31
C TRP A 117 -9.19 4.09 11.50
N CYS A 118 -9.80 3.63 10.39
CA CYS A 118 -11.00 2.80 10.47
C CYS A 118 -10.75 1.50 11.22
N TRP A 119 -9.59 0.87 10.98
CA TRP A 119 -9.19 -0.35 11.68
C TRP A 119 -8.95 -0.11 13.17
N GLN A 120 -8.23 0.96 13.52
CA GLN A 120 -7.85 1.22 14.91
C GLN A 120 -9.00 1.76 15.76
N TRP A 121 -9.86 2.62 15.19
CA TRP A 121 -10.81 3.42 15.96
C TRP A 121 -12.26 3.30 15.49
N GLY A 122 -12.51 2.67 14.34
CA GLY A 122 -13.85 2.60 13.74
C GLY A 122 -14.19 3.82 12.88
N LEU A 123 -15.29 3.72 12.12
CA LEU A 123 -15.67 4.69 11.09
C LEU A 123 -15.98 6.08 11.64
N GLN A 124 -16.65 6.16 12.80
CA GLN A 124 -17.05 7.44 13.38
C GLN A 124 -15.82 8.27 13.81
N GLN A 125 -14.95 7.68 14.63
CA GLN A 125 -13.72 8.31 15.09
C GLN A 125 -12.75 8.59 13.93
N ALA A 126 -12.71 7.72 12.92
CA ALA A 126 -11.92 7.98 11.71
C ALA A 126 -12.40 9.25 10.97
N GLY A 127 -13.71 9.48 10.89
CA GLY A 127 -14.27 10.72 10.31
C GLY A 127 -13.90 11.97 11.11
N GLU A 128 -13.99 11.90 12.44
CA GLU A 128 -13.57 13.00 13.32
C GLU A 128 -12.07 13.32 13.17
N GLN A 129 -11.24 12.27 13.14
CA GLN A 129 -9.81 12.43 12.91
C GLN A 129 -9.54 13.04 11.53
N LEU A 130 -10.24 12.58 10.49
CA LEU A 130 -10.08 13.12 9.13
C LEU A 130 -10.31 14.62 9.10
N LEU A 131 -11.44 15.11 9.62
CA LEU A 131 -11.74 16.55 9.63
C LEU A 131 -10.68 17.34 10.41
N LYS A 132 -10.28 16.83 11.58
CA LYS A 132 -9.23 17.46 12.40
C LYS A 132 -7.92 17.55 11.63
N THR A 133 -7.45 16.44 11.05
CA THR A 133 -6.18 16.38 10.32
C THR A 133 -6.21 17.26 9.07
N ILE A 134 -7.29 17.21 8.29
CA ILE A 134 -7.45 18.04 7.09
C ILE A 134 -7.45 19.53 7.44
N LEU A 135 -8.23 19.96 8.45
CA LEU A 135 -8.23 21.35 8.88
C LEU A 135 -6.83 21.82 9.30
N THR A 136 -6.09 20.99 10.05
CA THR A 136 -4.72 21.30 10.45
C THR A 136 -3.79 21.43 9.23
N ARG A 137 -3.85 20.47 8.29
CA ARG A 137 -3.01 20.48 7.08
C ARG A 137 -3.32 21.66 6.16
N LEU A 138 -4.60 21.94 5.89
CA LEU A 138 -5.00 23.09 5.08
C LEU A 138 -4.48 24.40 5.66
N ARG A 139 -4.56 24.59 7.00
CA ARG A 139 -4.00 25.76 7.67
C ARG A 139 -2.48 25.85 7.56
N GLN A 140 -1.76 24.73 7.70
CA GLN A 140 -0.30 24.68 7.51
C GLN A 140 0.10 25.09 6.09
N HIS A 141 -0.69 24.69 5.09
CA HIS A 141 -0.51 25.09 3.69
C HIS A 141 -1.10 26.47 3.34
N LYS A 142 -1.63 27.22 4.33
CA LYS A 142 -2.28 28.53 4.15
C LYS A 142 -3.46 28.50 3.16
N LEU A 143 -4.14 27.35 3.06
CA LEU A 143 -5.35 27.18 2.26
C LEU A 143 -6.59 27.60 3.06
N PRO A 144 -7.63 28.15 2.41
CA PRO A 144 -8.82 28.63 3.09
C PRO A 144 -9.60 27.47 3.71
N ALA A 145 -9.67 27.44 5.04
CA ALA A 145 -10.47 26.49 5.80
C ALA A 145 -10.85 27.04 7.18
N SER A 146 -12.14 27.23 7.40
CA SER A 146 -12.69 27.64 8.69
C SER A 146 -13.29 26.45 9.45
N THR A 147 -13.57 26.65 10.74
CA THR A 147 -14.33 25.67 11.52
C THR A 147 -15.76 25.52 11.01
N ALA A 148 -16.35 26.59 10.46
CA ALA A 148 -17.66 26.54 9.82
C ALA A 148 -17.65 25.65 8.57
N ASP A 149 -16.58 25.72 7.76
CA ASP A 149 -16.43 24.84 6.59
C ASP A 149 -16.33 23.36 7.01
N MET A 150 -15.66 23.05 8.11
CA MET A 150 -15.60 21.67 8.64
C MET A 150 -16.96 21.20 9.17
N ALA A 151 -17.74 22.08 9.80
CA ALA A 151 -19.10 21.75 10.22
C ALA A 151 -20.02 21.50 9.01
N ALA A 152 -19.89 22.31 7.95
CA ALA A 152 -20.60 22.10 6.69
C ALA A 152 -20.21 20.77 6.04
N ALA A 153 -18.91 20.46 5.96
CA ALA A 153 -18.42 19.18 5.43
C ALA A 153 -18.92 17.98 6.25
N HIS A 154 -19.00 18.11 7.58
CA HIS A 154 -19.56 17.07 8.45
C HIS A 154 -21.04 16.80 8.13
N LEU A 155 -21.87 17.85 8.10
CA LEU A 155 -23.30 17.71 7.79
C LEU A 155 -23.50 17.16 6.37
N HIS A 156 -22.70 17.63 5.42
CA HIS A 156 -22.74 17.17 4.03
C HIS A 156 -22.36 15.68 3.92
N ALA A 157 -21.32 15.21 4.64
CA ALA A 157 -20.93 13.81 4.65
C ALA A 157 -22.03 12.92 5.24
N MET A 158 -22.71 13.36 6.30
CA MET A 158 -23.86 12.64 6.88
C MET A 158 -25.01 12.53 5.87
N ALA A 159 -25.34 13.62 5.18
CA ALA A 159 -26.38 13.61 4.16
C ALA A 159 -26.02 12.69 2.98
N LEU A 160 -24.78 12.74 2.49
CA LEU A 160 -24.30 11.83 1.42
C LEU A 160 -24.36 10.37 1.86
N ALA A 161 -23.96 10.06 3.08
CA ALA A 161 -24.06 8.72 3.65
C ALA A 161 -25.51 8.21 3.61
N GLN A 162 -26.46 9.02 4.07
CA GLN A 162 -27.89 8.67 4.04
C GLN A 162 -28.41 8.46 2.62
N LEU A 163 -28.09 9.36 1.69
CA LEU A 163 -28.50 9.24 0.29
C LEU A 163 -27.93 7.98 -0.39
N ARG A 164 -26.74 7.54 0.02
CA ARG A 164 -26.07 6.34 -0.51
C ARG A 164 -26.43 5.06 0.27
N GLY A 165 -27.28 5.15 1.29
CA GLY A 165 -27.70 4.01 2.11
C GLY A 165 -26.63 3.50 3.08
N HIS A 166 -25.65 4.34 3.43
CA HIS A 166 -24.64 4.04 4.43
C HIS A 166 -25.13 4.43 5.83
N THR A 167 -24.87 3.58 6.83
CA THR A 167 -25.19 3.88 8.24
C THR A 167 -24.30 4.99 8.81
N LEU A 168 -23.05 5.03 8.37
CA LEU A 168 -22.06 6.05 8.71
C LEU A 168 -21.34 6.45 7.41
N PRO A 169 -20.85 7.70 7.30
CA PRO A 169 -20.14 8.11 6.10
C PRO A 169 -18.88 7.27 5.90
N LEU A 170 -18.74 6.79 4.68
CA LEU A 170 -17.55 6.11 4.20
C LEU A 170 -16.57 7.15 3.62
N ARG A 171 -15.37 6.69 3.27
CA ARG A 171 -14.31 7.55 2.73
C ARG A 171 -14.79 8.48 1.62
N THR A 172 -15.50 7.94 0.63
CA THR A 172 -15.95 8.72 -0.53
C THR A 172 -16.97 9.79 -0.12
N ASP A 173 -17.82 9.52 0.88
CA ASP A 173 -18.77 10.52 1.40
C ASP A 173 -18.03 11.69 2.02
N TRP A 174 -16.98 11.41 2.79
CA TRP A 174 -16.12 12.44 3.37
C TRP A 174 -15.39 13.26 2.30
N LEU A 175 -14.79 12.58 1.33
CA LEU A 175 -14.04 13.23 0.26
C LEU A 175 -14.93 14.15 -0.58
N ASP A 176 -16.08 13.66 -1.01
CA ASP A 176 -17.07 14.44 -1.78
C ASP A 176 -17.63 15.60 -0.95
N ALA A 177 -17.90 15.37 0.34
CA ALA A 177 -18.41 16.40 1.24
C ALA A 177 -17.44 17.54 1.43
N ILE A 178 -16.16 17.23 1.68
CA ILE A 178 -15.11 18.24 1.84
C ILE A 178 -14.91 19.01 0.53
N ALA A 179 -14.84 18.32 -0.60
CA ALA A 179 -14.73 18.97 -1.91
C ALA A 179 -15.91 19.94 -2.15
N GLY A 180 -17.15 19.47 -1.94
CA GLY A 180 -18.35 20.28 -2.16
C GLY A 180 -18.58 21.39 -1.12
N SER A 181 -17.97 21.32 0.06
CA SER A 181 -18.10 22.36 1.08
C SER A 181 -16.99 23.41 1.04
N LEU A 182 -15.77 23.05 0.62
CA LEU A 182 -14.62 23.95 0.65
C LEU A 182 -14.35 24.62 -0.69
N ILE A 183 -14.67 23.95 -1.80
CA ILE A 183 -14.36 24.45 -3.15
C ILE A 183 -15.60 25.17 -3.67
N LYS A 184 -15.49 26.51 -3.75
CA LYS A 184 -16.60 27.40 -4.14
C LYS A 184 -16.62 27.71 -5.63
N GLU A 185 -15.54 27.42 -6.32
CA GLU A 185 -15.35 27.67 -7.74
C GLU A 185 -15.48 26.39 -8.56
N ALA A 186 -15.57 26.52 -9.89
CA ALA A 186 -15.60 25.37 -10.78
C ALA A 186 -14.25 24.63 -10.74
N LEU A 187 -14.30 23.29 -10.67
CA LEU A 187 -13.11 22.46 -10.75
C LEU A 187 -12.57 22.46 -12.19
N ASN A 188 -11.26 22.69 -12.33
CA ASN A 188 -10.55 22.61 -13.61
C ASN A 188 -10.12 21.17 -13.97
N ALA A 189 -10.30 20.23 -13.04
CA ALA A 189 -9.95 18.83 -13.19
C ALA A 189 -10.98 17.93 -12.49
N PRO A 190 -11.17 16.67 -12.95
CA PRO A 190 -12.03 15.71 -12.26
C PRO A 190 -11.50 15.39 -10.85
N LEU A 191 -12.39 14.98 -9.95
CA LEU A 191 -12.02 14.57 -8.59
C LEU A 191 -10.99 13.42 -8.65
N PRO A 192 -9.88 13.47 -7.90
CA PRO A 192 -8.81 12.46 -8.01
C PRO A 192 -9.26 11.02 -7.72
N TRP A 193 -10.30 10.83 -6.91
CA TRP A 193 -10.87 9.52 -6.59
C TRP A 193 -11.97 9.05 -7.56
N SER A 194 -12.26 9.81 -8.63
CA SER A 194 -13.27 9.46 -9.64
C SER A 194 -12.73 8.70 -10.85
N TYR A 195 -11.40 8.62 -11.01
CA TYR A 195 -10.75 7.97 -12.13
C TYR A 195 -9.50 7.21 -11.68
N ARG A 196 -8.89 6.45 -12.59
CA ARG A 196 -7.61 5.77 -12.36
C ARG A 196 -6.51 6.44 -13.17
N GLY A 197 -5.35 6.65 -12.55
CA GLY A 197 -4.17 7.17 -13.23
C GLY A 197 -3.48 8.26 -12.41
N VAL A 198 -2.58 8.97 -13.08
CA VAL A 198 -1.83 10.09 -12.48
C VAL A 198 -2.80 11.24 -12.18
N ILE A 199 -2.58 11.92 -11.06
CA ILE A 199 -3.38 13.08 -10.66
C ILE A 199 -3.18 14.19 -11.71
N HIS A 200 -4.29 14.80 -12.13
CA HIS A 200 -4.26 15.85 -13.15
C HIS A 200 -3.45 17.07 -12.64
N PRO A 201 -2.59 17.70 -13.45
CA PRO A 201 -1.78 18.83 -13.00
C PRO A 201 -2.62 20.01 -12.49
N ASP A 202 -3.81 20.22 -13.07
CA ASP A 202 -4.73 21.30 -12.68
C ASP A 202 -5.67 20.92 -11.50
N THR A 203 -5.31 19.90 -10.72
CA THR A 203 -6.09 19.51 -9.54
C THR A 203 -5.98 20.58 -8.46
N ASP A 204 -7.13 20.95 -7.88
CA ASP A 204 -7.20 21.97 -6.83
C ASP A 204 -6.28 21.64 -5.62
N PRO A 205 -5.55 22.63 -5.05
CA PRO A 205 -4.64 22.41 -3.92
C PRO A 205 -5.29 21.79 -2.68
N ILE A 206 -6.58 22.05 -2.43
CA ILE A 206 -7.33 21.44 -1.32
C ILE A 206 -7.46 19.94 -1.59
N LEU A 207 -7.82 19.53 -2.82
CA LEU A 207 -7.94 18.13 -3.20
C LEU A 207 -6.59 17.40 -3.13
N LEU A 208 -5.50 18.06 -3.57
CA LEU A 208 -4.15 17.52 -3.42
C LEU A 208 -3.79 17.29 -1.96
N THR A 209 -4.11 18.26 -1.08
CA THR A 209 -3.87 18.14 0.36
C THR A 209 -4.67 16.99 0.97
N LEU A 210 -5.92 16.78 0.53
CA LEU A 210 -6.75 15.67 0.96
C LEU A 210 -6.14 14.32 0.58
N ILE A 211 -5.77 14.16 -0.68
CA ILE A 211 -5.18 12.92 -1.19
C ILE A 211 -3.84 12.65 -0.49
N ASP A 212 -2.95 13.63 -0.40
CA ASP A 212 -1.64 13.46 0.24
C ASP A 212 -1.78 13.09 1.73
N THR A 213 -2.70 13.74 2.45
CA THR A 213 -2.99 13.42 3.86
C THR A 213 -3.44 11.97 4.03
N LEU A 214 -4.27 11.47 3.12
CA LEU A 214 -4.81 10.12 3.17
C LEU A 214 -3.87 9.06 2.64
N ALA A 215 -2.98 9.43 1.71
CA ALA A 215 -1.90 8.60 1.22
C ALA A 215 -0.86 8.35 2.33
N GLY A 216 -0.67 9.34 3.21
CA GLY A 216 0.24 9.25 4.34
C GLY A 216 1.71 9.34 3.97
N ASP A 217 2.58 9.33 4.97
CA ASP A 217 4.05 9.32 4.84
C ASP A 217 4.69 8.24 5.70
N GLY A 218 3.88 7.41 6.36
CA GLY A 218 4.33 6.34 7.22
C GLY A 218 5.05 5.22 6.46
N PHE A 219 5.85 4.47 7.22
CA PHE A 219 6.59 3.33 6.71
C PHE A 219 6.37 2.11 7.60
N GLY A 220 6.08 0.97 6.98
CA GLY A 220 5.89 -0.30 7.68
C GLY A 220 7.15 -0.70 8.45
N LYS A 221 6.96 -1.35 9.59
CA LYS A 221 8.05 -1.89 10.40
C LYS A 221 7.98 -3.41 10.41
N LEU A 222 9.12 -4.05 10.21
CA LEU A 222 9.25 -5.49 10.39
C LEU A 222 9.74 -5.80 11.80
N ALA A 223 9.40 -6.98 12.30
CA ALA A 223 9.99 -7.48 13.54
C ALA A 223 11.52 -7.61 13.37
N PRO A 224 12.32 -7.40 14.43
CA PRO A 224 13.78 -7.46 14.33
C PRO A 224 14.32 -8.80 13.80
N SER A 225 13.61 -9.90 14.05
CA SER A 225 13.98 -11.25 13.61
C SER A 225 13.48 -11.61 12.20
N THR A 226 12.77 -10.72 11.51
CA THR A 226 12.27 -11.00 10.16
C THR A 226 13.44 -11.13 9.18
N PRO A 227 13.55 -12.24 8.43
CA PRO A 227 14.59 -12.39 7.41
C PRO A 227 14.54 -11.24 6.41
N GLN A 228 15.68 -10.59 6.19
CA GLN A 228 15.84 -9.49 5.25
C GLN A 228 16.49 -9.98 3.95
N PRO A 229 16.16 -9.36 2.81
CA PRO A 229 16.88 -9.64 1.59
C PRO A 229 18.35 -9.22 1.73
N PRO A 230 19.27 -9.82 0.96
CA PRO A 230 20.71 -9.56 1.12
C PRO A 230 21.09 -8.08 0.97
N LEU A 231 20.51 -7.37 0.00
CA LEU A 231 20.91 -6.02 -0.35
C LEU A 231 20.71 -4.98 0.79
N PRO A 232 19.51 -4.84 1.41
CA PRO A 232 19.36 -3.95 2.57
C PRO A 232 20.30 -4.27 3.73
N LYS A 233 20.53 -5.56 4.00
CA LYS A 233 21.46 -5.99 5.04
C LYS A 233 22.89 -5.54 4.74
N ASP A 234 23.36 -5.73 3.51
CA ASP A 234 24.69 -5.29 3.08
C ASP A 234 24.84 -3.77 3.14
N VAL A 235 23.80 -3.02 2.77
CA VAL A 235 23.78 -1.55 2.89
C VAL A 235 23.93 -1.13 4.36
N THR A 236 23.17 -1.73 5.28
CA THR A 236 23.29 -1.43 6.71
C THR A 236 24.69 -1.74 7.23
N CYS A 237 25.25 -2.91 6.91
CA CYS A 237 26.60 -3.27 7.33
C CYS A 237 27.68 -2.31 6.78
N GLU A 238 27.56 -1.84 5.54
CA GLU A 238 28.51 -0.88 4.95
C GLU A 238 28.41 0.52 5.58
N LEU A 239 27.21 0.98 5.91
CA LEU A 239 27.00 2.23 6.64
C LEU A 239 27.57 2.15 8.05
N GLU A 240 27.31 1.07 8.78
CA GLU A 240 27.88 0.82 10.12
C GLU A 240 29.40 0.72 10.09
N ARG A 241 29.97 -0.02 9.12
CA ARG A 241 31.43 -0.16 8.93
C ARG A 241 32.12 1.18 8.70
N THR A 242 31.42 2.13 8.09
CA THR A 242 31.93 3.48 7.79
C THR A 242 31.45 4.55 8.77
N ALA A 243 30.75 4.15 9.84
CA ALA A 243 30.17 5.02 10.85
C ALA A 243 29.30 6.15 10.26
N ILE A 244 28.59 5.87 9.16
CA ILE A 244 27.65 6.79 8.54
C ILE A 244 26.27 6.60 9.17
N SER A 245 25.77 7.63 9.84
CA SER A 245 24.40 7.68 10.34
C SER A 245 23.57 8.61 9.45
N LEU A 246 22.47 8.11 8.90
CA LEU A 246 21.54 8.90 8.08
C LEU A 246 20.33 9.38 8.92
N PRO A 247 19.75 10.56 8.64
CA PRO A 247 20.20 11.55 7.66
C PRO A 247 21.40 12.37 8.18
N ALA A 248 22.35 12.69 7.29
CA ALA A 248 23.48 13.55 7.62
C ALA A 248 24.01 14.27 6.37
N GLU A 249 24.61 15.45 6.59
CA GLU A 249 25.44 16.15 5.60
C GLU A 249 26.91 15.92 5.96
N LEU A 250 27.68 15.35 5.03
CA LEU A 250 29.03 14.85 5.30
C LEU A 250 30.05 15.50 4.36
N THR A 251 31.00 16.25 4.93
CA THR A 251 32.19 16.73 4.22
C THR A 251 33.31 15.70 4.34
N LEU A 252 33.60 15.00 3.24
CA LEU A 252 34.53 13.87 3.25
C LEU A 252 35.93 14.25 2.76
N ASN A 253 36.95 14.00 3.58
CA ASN A 253 38.35 14.09 3.16
C ASN A 253 38.82 12.78 2.53
N ARG A 254 38.90 12.75 1.19
CA ARG A 254 39.31 11.57 0.42
C ARG A 254 40.81 11.23 0.51
N PHE A 255 41.63 12.11 1.10
CA PHE A 255 43.06 11.87 1.27
C PHE A 255 43.38 11.02 2.50
N ASN A 256 42.42 10.86 3.42
CA ASN A 256 42.56 9.91 4.53
C ASN A 256 41.78 8.60 4.24
N PRO A 257 42.21 7.45 4.81
CA PRO A 257 41.57 6.17 4.51
C PRO A 257 40.09 6.10 4.88
N ASN A 258 39.68 6.76 5.97
CA ASN A 258 38.29 6.72 6.45
C ASN A 258 37.33 7.48 5.51
N GLY A 259 37.70 8.70 5.13
CA GLY A 259 36.92 9.54 4.22
C GLY A 259 36.90 8.97 2.79
N LEU A 260 37.95 8.27 2.36
CA LEU A 260 37.92 7.50 1.12
C LEU A 260 36.90 6.36 1.20
N ALA A 261 36.88 5.58 2.29
CA ALA A 261 35.94 4.48 2.47
C ALA A 261 34.47 4.96 2.54
N GLN A 262 34.20 6.05 3.27
CA GLN A 262 32.89 6.71 3.31
C GLN A 262 32.45 7.19 1.92
N SER A 263 33.38 7.80 1.17
CA SER A 263 33.14 8.27 -0.20
C SER A 263 32.78 7.13 -1.15
N GLN A 264 33.48 5.99 -1.05
CA GLN A 264 33.20 4.79 -1.84
C GLN A 264 31.82 4.19 -1.53
N VAL A 265 31.44 4.07 -0.26
CA VAL A 265 30.12 3.55 0.14
C VAL A 265 29.01 4.45 -0.39
N LEU A 266 29.08 5.77 -0.17
CA LEU A 266 28.06 6.69 -0.68
C LEU A 266 27.99 6.69 -2.20
N HIS A 267 29.11 6.56 -2.91
CA HIS A 267 29.12 6.47 -4.37
C HIS A 267 28.48 5.17 -4.87
N ARG A 268 28.71 4.04 -4.20
CA ARG A 268 28.02 2.77 -4.51
C ARG A 268 26.51 2.91 -4.32
N LEU A 269 26.05 3.54 -3.24
CA LEU A 269 24.63 3.78 -3.02
C LEU A 269 24.01 4.69 -4.08
N ALA A 270 24.76 5.71 -4.53
CA ALA A 270 24.33 6.60 -5.61
C ALA A 270 24.25 5.87 -6.97
N ILE A 271 25.23 5.01 -7.29
CA ILE A 271 25.21 4.17 -8.51
C ILE A 271 24.00 3.22 -8.52
N LEU A 272 23.63 2.69 -7.35
CA LEU A 272 22.45 1.84 -7.19
C LEU A 272 21.13 2.64 -7.18
N GLU A 273 21.18 3.95 -7.39
CA GLU A 273 20.02 4.86 -7.40
C GLU A 273 19.19 4.77 -6.11
N ILE A 274 19.84 4.49 -4.98
CA ILE A 274 19.17 4.49 -3.68
C ILE A 274 18.74 5.94 -3.36
N PRO A 275 17.43 6.20 -3.18
CA PRO A 275 16.94 7.56 -2.96
C PRO A 275 17.56 8.22 -1.72
N GLY A 276 17.78 9.54 -1.79
CA GLY A 276 18.25 10.34 -0.66
C GLY A 276 19.77 10.54 -0.58
N ILE A 277 20.55 9.94 -1.49
CA ILE A 277 21.99 10.16 -1.59
C ILE A 277 22.28 11.18 -2.70
N VAL A 278 22.63 12.41 -2.31
CA VAL A 278 22.93 13.49 -3.24
C VAL A 278 24.36 13.98 -3.02
N ARG A 279 25.15 14.03 -4.08
CA ARG A 279 26.48 14.65 -4.05
C ARG A 279 26.34 16.14 -4.35
N GLN A 280 26.71 16.97 -3.41
CA GLN A 280 26.96 18.38 -3.66
C GLN A 280 28.44 18.57 -3.95
N GLN A 281 28.78 19.25 -5.04
CA GLN A 281 30.12 19.76 -5.26
C GLN A 281 30.11 21.22 -4.82
N GLU A 282 30.96 21.60 -3.87
CA GLU A 282 31.22 23.02 -3.64
C GLU A 282 31.78 23.59 -4.96
N ALA A 283 31.05 24.55 -5.54
CA ALA A 283 31.58 25.35 -6.63
C ALA A 283 32.70 26.21 -6.06
N HIS A 284 33.94 25.90 -6.45
CA HIS A 284 35.08 26.79 -6.22
C HIS A 284 35.04 27.98 -7.16
#